data_AF-A0A963LPB5-F1
#
_entry.id   AF-A0A963LPB5-F1
#
_cell.length_a   1.000
_cell.length_b   1.000
_cell.length_c   1.000
_cell.angle_alpha   90.00
_cell.angle_beta   90.00
_cell.angle_gamma   90.00
#
_symmetry.space_group_name_H-M   'P 1'
#
loop_
_entity.id
_entity.type
_entity.pdbx_description
1 polymer ?
#
loop_
_entity_poly.entity_id
_entity_poly.type
_entity_poly.pdbx_seq_one_letter_code
_entity_poly.pdbx_strand_id
1 'polypeptide(L)'
;MGGNDYWAIADLYLRGESIASLAKAHNINSGTLYRKLKQMGISLRGRSEAAVRRPKPGRKPSYEWVDKDGYVRVQAGNRNVAKHRLTMESHIGRRLLPSEVVHHIDGDRKNNSIANLHLCRNASEHRQIHANELAEAACGHASWRKCLYCHTYDAPERLTHIASTQGSYHKACAAAYQRARHRSINNEKEITT
;
A
#
# COMPACT_ATOMS: atom_id res chain seq x y z
N MET A 1 44.32 3.29 29.63
CA MET A 1 42.90 3.50 29.98
C MET A 1 42.37 4.63 29.12
N GLY A 2 41.65 4.31 28.04
CA GLY A 2 41.10 5.32 27.14
C GLY A 2 39.99 6.08 27.83
N GLY A 3 40.27 7.32 28.26
CA GLY A 3 39.25 8.19 28.84
C GLY A 3 38.22 8.56 27.78
N ASN A 4 36.95 8.62 28.15
CA ASN A 4 35.91 9.13 27.27
C ASN A 4 36.19 10.61 26.96
N ASP A 5 36.33 10.93 25.67
CA ASP A 5 36.53 12.30 25.21
C ASP A 5 35.21 13.07 25.30
N TYR A 6 35.04 13.79 26.40
CA TYR A 6 33.84 14.57 26.67
C TYR A 6 33.65 15.76 25.72
N TRP A 7 34.71 16.26 25.06
CA TRP A 7 34.59 17.32 24.06
C TRP A 7 33.98 16.80 22.76
N ALA A 8 34.42 15.62 22.31
CA ALA A 8 33.80 14.95 21.16
C ALA A 8 32.32 14.63 21.41
N ILE A 9 31.97 14.17 22.62
CA ILE A 9 30.59 13.87 23.00
C ILE A 9 29.74 15.16 23.08
N ALA A 10 30.32 16.27 23.56
CA ALA A 10 29.66 17.57 23.60
C ALA A 10 29.35 18.12 22.22
N ASP A 11 30.26 17.97 21.26
CA ASP A 11 30.04 18.38 19.87
C ASP A 11 28.90 17.57 19.22
N LEU A 12 28.88 16.24 19.42
CA LEU A 12 27.76 15.40 18.96
C LEU A 12 26.43 15.83 19.58
N TYR A 13 26.44 16.19 20.87
CA TYR A 13 25.26 16.72 21.53
C TYR A 13 24.78 18.02 20.86
N LEU A 14 25.66 18.97 20.59
CA LEU A 14 25.32 20.23 19.90
C LEU A 14 24.76 20.00 18.50
N ARG A 15 25.21 18.96 17.79
CA ARG A 15 24.69 18.55 16.47
C ARG A 15 23.29 17.92 16.50
N GLY A 16 22.71 17.70 17.68
CA GLY A 16 21.32 17.24 17.84
C GLY A 16 21.16 15.85 18.42
N GLU A 17 22.24 15.11 18.67
CA GLU A 17 22.16 13.80 19.31
C GLU A 17 21.61 13.88 20.74
N SER A 18 20.77 12.93 21.13
CA SER A 18 20.21 12.93 22.48
C SER A 18 21.23 12.46 23.51
N ILE A 19 21.19 13.03 24.72
CA ILE A 19 22.06 12.63 25.84
C ILE A 19 21.92 11.13 26.13
N ALA A 20 20.70 10.58 26.01
CA ALA A 20 20.45 9.16 26.22
C ALA A 20 21.14 8.28 25.16
N SER A 21 21.14 8.71 23.89
CA SER A 21 21.85 8.04 22.79
C SER A 21 23.36 8.04 23.04
N LEU A 22 23.92 9.20 23.34
CA LEU A 22 25.35 9.39 23.60
C LEU A 22 25.82 8.63 24.84
N ALA A 23 25.06 8.71 25.94
CA ALA A 23 25.33 7.97 27.16
C ALA A 23 25.40 6.45 26.89
N LYS A 24 24.46 5.93 26.09
CA LYS A 24 24.45 4.51 25.70
C LYS A 24 25.63 4.16 24.78
N ALA A 25 25.90 4.98 23.75
CA ALA A 25 26.94 4.74 22.76
C ALA A 25 28.35 4.74 23.38
N HIS A 26 28.58 5.61 24.36
CA HIS A 26 29.87 5.75 25.04
C HIS A 26 29.95 4.99 26.37
N ASN A 27 28.91 4.20 26.70
CA ASN A 27 28.78 3.44 27.95
C ASN A 27 28.99 4.32 29.22
N ILE A 28 28.40 5.52 29.21
CA ILE A 28 28.47 6.52 30.29
C ILE A 28 27.11 6.58 30.98
N ASN A 29 27.09 6.69 32.29
CA ASN A 29 25.85 7.03 33.00
C ASN A 29 25.33 8.41 32.57
N SER A 30 24.08 8.52 32.15
CA SER A 30 23.48 9.76 31.64
C SER A 30 23.61 10.95 32.59
N GLY A 31 23.56 10.72 33.91
CA GLY A 31 23.77 11.75 34.92
C GLY A 31 25.22 12.22 35.02
N THR A 32 26.18 11.37 34.67
CA THR A 32 27.59 11.73 34.56
C THR A 32 27.84 12.59 33.34
N LEU A 33 27.28 12.21 32.18
CA LEU A 33 27.36 13.03 30.97
C LEU A 33 26.70 14.40 31.18
N TYR A 34 25.52 14.44 31.83
CA TYR A 34 24.86 15.68 32.24
C TYR A 34 25.78 16.60 33.05
N ARG A 35 26.41 16.07 34.11
CA ARG A 35 27.31 16.86 34.98
C ARG A 35 28.50 17.41 34.20
N LYS A 36 29.05 16.62 33.27
CA LYS A 36 30.18 17.02 32.44
C LYS A 36 29.83 18.12 31.45
N LEU A 37 28.71 18.00 30.72
CA LEU A 37 28.24 19.05 29.82
C LEU A 37 27.98 20.37 30.57
N LYS A 38 27.38 20.30 31.77
CA LYS A 38 27.17 21.48 32.62
C LYS A 38 28.49 22.10 33.10
N GLN A 39 29.48 21.27 33.48
CA GLN A 39 30.81 21.73 33.88
C GLN A 39 31.55 22.44 32.71
N MET A 40 31.26 22.04 31.47
CA MET A 40 31.80 22.65 30.25
C MET A 40 31.03 23.91 29.81
N GLY A 41 30.04 24.36 30.59
CA GLY A 41 29.23 25.55 30.28
C GLY A 41 28.16 25.32 29.21
N ILE A 42 27.86 24.06 28.85
CA ILE A 42 26.86 23.74 27.83
C ILE A 42 25.48 23.64 28.49
N SER A 43 24.62 24.59 28.14
CA SER A 43 23.21 24.59 28.52
C SER A 43 22.46 23.44 27.84
N LEU A 44 21.60 22.79 28.60
CA LEU A 44 20.90 21.60 28.14
C LEU A 44 19.59 21.98 27.45
N ARG A 45 19.39 21.43 26.25
CA ARG A 45 18.12 21.44 25.52
C ARG A 45 16.96 21.06 26.43
N GLY A 46 15.88 21.82 26.33
CA GLY A 46 14.65 21.57 27.08
C GLY A 46 14.03 20.21 26.75
N ARG A 47 13.17 19.71 27.64
CA ARG A 47 12.47 18.42 27.44
C ARG A 47 11.70 18.37 26.11
N SER A 48 11.16 19.50 25.65
CA SER A 48 10.46 19.65 24.38
C SER A 48 11.41 19.62 23.16
N GLU A 49 12.61 20.18 23.28
CA GLU A 49 13.63 20.26 22.22
C GLU A 49 14.41 18.95 22.06
N ALA A 50 14.65 18.24 23.16
CA ALA A 50 15.29 16.92 23.15
C ALA A 50 14.33 15.79 22.76
N ALA A 51 13.02 16.04 22.72
CA ALA A 51 12.03 15.09 22.28
C ALA A 51 12.06 14.99 20.76
N VAL A 52 12.83 14.03 20.23
CA VAL A 52 12.59 13.52 18.88
C VAL A 52 11.12 13.10 18.84
N ARG A 53 10.29 13.80 18.05
CA ARG A 53 8.90 13.40 17.78
C ARG A 53 8.93 12.09 16.99
N ARG A 54 9.25 10.98 17.65
CA ARG A 54 9.00 9.66 17.11
C ARG A 54 7.48 9.55 16.98
N PRO A 55 6.94 9.24 15.78
CA PRO A 55 5.52 8.93 15.68
C PRO A 55 5.24 7.83 16.70
N LYS A 56 4.29 8.09 17.61
CA LYS A 56 3.87 7.06 18.56
C LYS A 56 3.40 5.86 17.73
N PRO A 57 3.94 4.65 17.95
CA PRO A 57 3.38 3.47 17.33
C PRO A 57 1.89 3.46 17.67
N GLY A 58 1.04 3.24 16.66
CA GLY A 58 -0.40 3.19 16.85
C GLY A 58 -0.76 2.28 18.02
N ARG A 59 -1.81 2.61 18.79
CA ARG A 59 -2.31 1.71 19.83
C ARG A 59 -2.52 0.33 19.20
N LYS A 60 -2.00 -0.73 19.85
CA LYS A 60 -2.29 -2.10 19.43
C LYS A 60 -3.81 -2.29 19.38
N PRO A 61 -4.37 -2.88 18.32
CA PRO A 61 -5.80 -3.03 18.21
C PRO A 61 -6.35 -3.87 19.36
N SER A 62 -7.47 -3.44 19.95
CA SER A 62 -8.09 -4.07 21.12
C SER A 62 -8.92 -5.30 20.76
N TYR A 63 -9.43 -5.38 19.53
CA TYR A 63 -10.32 -6.44 19.06
C TYR A 63 -10.26 -6.58 17.53
N GLU A 64 -10.31 -7.82 17.02
CA GLU A 64 -10.36 -8.15 15.59
C GLU A 64 -11.63 -8.94 15.25
N TRP A 65 -12.21 -8.70 14.08
CA TRP A 65 -13.36 -9.48 13.58
C TRP A 65 -13.32 -9.54 12.05
N VAL A 66 -14.04 -10.50 11.48
CA VAL A 66 -14.21 -10.63 10.04
C VAL A 66 -15.54 -9.94 9.67
N ASP A 67 -15.51 -9.05 8.69
CA ASP A 67 -16.74 -8.44 8.16
C ASP A 67 -17.48 -9.35 7.18
N LYS A 68 -18.65 -8.91 6.72
CA LYS A 68 -19.48 -9.64 5.74
C LYS A 68 -18.77 -9.89 4.40
N ASP A 69 -17.77 -9.07 4.06
CA ASP A 69 -17.02 -9.14 2.81
C ASP A 69 -15.75 -10.02 2.96
N GLY A 70 -15.50 -10.55 4.17
CA GLY A 70 -14.41 -11.46 4.50
C GLY A 70 -13.13 -10.78 4.97
N TYR A 71 -13.12 -9.45 5.14
CA TYR A 71 -11.92 -8.73 5.58
C TYR A 71 -11.79 -8.73 7.10
N VAL A 72 -10.54 -8.88 7.56
CA VAL A 72 -10.23 -8.66 8.98
C VAL A 72 -10.23 -7.17 9.28
N ARG A 73 -11.12 -6.77 10.19
CA ARG A 73 -11.26 -5.43 10.74
C ARG A 73 -10.65 -5.39 12.12
N VAL A 74 -10.04 -4.27 12.47
CA VAL A 74 -9.46 -4.06 13.79
C VAL A 74 -9.91 -2.73 14.36
N GLN A 75 -10.10 -2.69 15.68
CA GLN A 75 -10.43 -1.47 16.40
C GLN A 75 -9.14 -0.76 16.81
N ALA A 76 -8.85 0.38 16.16
CA ALA A 76 -7.70 1.23 16.46
C ALA A 76 -8.18 2.51 17.16
N GLY A 77 -8.37 2.44 18.48
CA GLY A 77 -9.01 3.49 19.26
C GLY A 77 -10.50 3.58 18.94
N ASN A 78 -11.01 4.74 18.52
CA ASN A 78 -12.43 4.94 18.18
C ASN A 78 -12.74 4.67 16.69
N ARG A 79 -11.82 4.05 15.95
CA ARG A 79 -11.98 3.79 14.52
C ARG A 79 -11.86 2.31 14.21
N ASN A 80 -12.74 1.85 13.32
CA ASN A 80 -12.69 0.52 12.73
C ASN A 80 -11.93 0.62 11.41
N VAL A 81 -10.82 -0.09 11.30
CA VAL A 81 -9.92 -0.01 10.14
C VAL A 81 -9.61 -1.41 9.63
N ALA A 82 -9.33 -1.54 8.34
CA ALA A 82 -8.99 -2.82 7.76
C ALA A 82 -7.55 -3.22 8.13
N LYS A 83 -7.36 -4.47 8.56
CA LYS A 83 -6.06 -4.97 9.06
C LYS A 83 -4.97 -4.91 7.99
N HIS A 84 -5.26 -5.33 6.76
CA HIS A 84 -4.32 -5.25 5.64
C HIS A 84 -3.84 -3.81 5.42
N ARG A 85 -4.75 -2.83 5.55
CA ARG A 85 -4.44 -1.42 5.35
C ARG A 85 -3.49 -0.93 6.45
N LEU A 86 -3.79 -1.23 7.71
CA LEU A 86 -2.90 -0.89 8.82
C LEU A 86 -1.53 -1.57 8.72
N THR A 87 -1.50 -2.83 8.29
CA THR A 87 -0.25 -3.59 8.15
C THR A 87 0.64 -2.93 7.09
N MET A 88 0.07 -2.56 5.95
CA MET A 88 0.77 -1.84 4.90
C MET A 88 1.23 -0.45 5.37
N GLU A 89 0.36 0.33 6.03
CA GLU A 89 0.71 1.66 6.59
C GLU A 89 1.87 1.59 7.58
N SER A 90 1.87 0.56 8.45
CA SER A 90 2.94 0.33 9.42
C SER A 90 4.25 -0.05 8.73
N HIS A 91 4.19 -0.83 7.65
CA HIS A 91 5.36 -1.24 6.88
C HIS A 91 6.03 -0.05 6.14
N ILE A 92 5.24 0.80 5.49
CA ILE A 92 5.77 1.96 4.74
C ILE A 92 6.06 3.19 5.61
N GLY A 93 5.64 3.18 6.89
CA GLY A 93 5.88 4.27 7.83
C GLY A 93 5.05 5.54 7.58
N ARG A 94 3.99 5.46 6.76
CA ARG A 94 3.06 6.57 6.48
C ARG A 94 1.64 6.05 6.29
N ARG A 95 0.65 6.95 6.34
CA ARG A 95 -0.74 6.60 5.97
C ARG A 95 -0.85 6.37 4.47
N LEU A 96 -1.75 5.47 4.09
CA LEU A 96 -2.10 5.26 2.69
C LEU A 96 -3.00 6.39 2.20
N LEU A 97 -2.78 6.79 0.96
CA LEU A 97 -3.63 7.74 0.25
C LEU A 97 -5.03 7.15 0.01
N PRO A 98 -6.06 7.98 -0.20
CA PRO A 98 -7.38 7.50 -0.59
C PRO A 98 -7.38 6.75 -1.92
N SER A 99 -6.44 7.07 -2.83
CA SER A 99 -6.27 6.38 -4.10
C SER A 99 -5.60 5.02 -3.97
N GLU A 100 -4.77 4.82 -2.95
CA GLU A 100 -3.98 3.61 -2.76
C GLU A 100 -4.85 2.44 -2.27
N VAL A 101 -4.70 1.29 -2.92
CA VAL A 101 -5.46 0.05 -2.66
C VAL A 101 -4.49 -1.06 -2.32
N VAL A 102 -4.82 -1.90 -1.33
CA VAL A 102 -4.01 -3.08 -0.99
C VAL A 102 -4.66 -4.31 -1.59
N HIS A 103 -3.88 -5.08 -2.33
CA HIS A 103 -4.25 -6.34 -2.96
C HIS A 103 -3.71 -7.51 -2.13
N HIS A 104 -4.48 -8.60 -2.02
CA HIS A 104 -4.06 -9.86 -1.38
C HIS A 104 -3.63 -10.85 -2.47
N ILE A 105 -2.35 -11.21 -2.49
CA ILE A 105 -1.73 -12.00 -3.57
C ILE A 105 -2.30 -13.43 -3.62
N ASP A 106 -2.54 -14.05 -2.47
CA ASP A 106 -3.13 -15.39 -2.37
C ASP A 106 -4.67 -15.41 -2.50
N GLY A 107 -5.31 -14.25 -2.61
CA GLY A 107 -6.77 -14.10 -2.60
C GLY A 107 -7.43 -14.30 -1.23
N ASP A 108 -6.70 -14.70 -0.18
CA ASP A 108 -7.22 -14.83 1.18
C ASP A 108 -7.20 -13.48 1.91
N ARG A 109 -8.39 -12.89 2.05
CA ARG A 109 -8.62 -11.61 2.74
C ARG A 109 -8.24 -11.65 4.24
N LYS A 110 -8.05 -12.84 4.82
CA LYS A 110 -7.62 -13.03 6.21
C LYS A 110 -6.10 -13.08 6.35
N ASN A 111 -5.36 -13.42 5.29
CA ASN A 111 -3.91 -13.42 5.31
C ASN A 111 -3.37 -11.99 5.14
N ASN A 112 -3.20 -11.30 6.27
CA ASN A 112 -2.71 -9.93 6.33
C ASN A 112 -1.18 -9.85 6.53
N SER A 113 -0.44 -10.91 6.21
CA SER A 113 1.03 -10.87 6.24
C SER A 113 1.55 -9.89 5.21
N ILE A 114 2.55 -9.06 5.55
CA ILE A 114 3.07 -8.05 4.62
C ILE A 114 3.58 -8.66 3.30
N ALA A 115 4.11 -9.89 3.35
CA ALA A 115 4.56 -10.62 2.16
C ALA A 115 3.42 -11.04 1.23
N ASN A 116 2.18 -11.10 1.74
CA ASN A 116 0.97 -11.42 0.98
C ASN A 116 0.22 -10.17 0.47
N LEU A 117 0.71 -8.97 0.81
CA LEU A 117 0.03 -7.73 0.48
C LEU A 117 0.81 -6.96 -0.59
N HIS A 118 0.11 -6.55 -1.64
CA HIS A 118 0.66 -5.71 -2.69
C HIS A 118 -0.01 -4.33 -2.69
N LEU A 119 0.78 -3.26 -2.65
CA LEU A 119 0.27 -1.89 -2.66
C LEU A 119 0.09 -1.39 -4.10
N CYS A 120 -1.16 -1.18 -4.50
CA CYS A 120 -1.53 -0.57 -5.77
C CYS A 120 -1.64 0.95 -5.62
N ARG A 121 -1.15 1.69 -6.61
CA ARG A 121 -1.22 3.16 -6.66
C ARG A 121 -2.65 3.66 -6.81
N ASN A 122 -3.49 2.91 -7.52
CA ASN A 122 -4.88 3.24 -7.78
C ASN A 122 -5.75 2.00 -8.05
N ALA A 123 -7.07 2.21 -8.09
CA ALA A 123 -8.04 1.16 -8.39
C ALA A 123 -7.90 0.56 -9.79
N SER A 124 -7.31 1.27 -10.75
CA SER A 124 -7.08 0.75 -12.11
C SER A 124 -5.99 -0.32 -12.13
N GLU A 125 -4.88 -0.05 -11.44
CA GLU A 125 -3.80 -1.02 -11.25
C GLU A 125 -4.31 -2.25 -10.49
N HIS A 126 -5.09 -2.05 -9.44
CA HIS A 126 -5.72 -3.16 -8.71
C HIS A 126 -6.60 -4.03 -9.63
N ARG A 127 -7.47 -3.42 -10.46
CA ARG A 127 -8.29 -4.17 -11.44
C ARG A 127 -7.45 -4.90 -12.48
N GLN A 128 -6.32 -4.33 -12.88
CA GLN A 128 -5.41 -4.95 -13.84
C GLN A 128 -4.74 -6.20 -13.27
N ILE A 129 -4.37 -6.20 -11.99
CA ILE A 129 -3.87 -7.40 -11.31
C ILE A 129 -4.92 -8.51 -11.34
N HIS A 130 -6.16 -8.21 -10.91
CA HIS A 130 -7.28 -9.19 -10.99
C HIS A 130 -7.52 -9.70 -12.41
N ALA A 131 -7.44 -8.83 -13.42
CA ALA A 131 -7.58 -9.24 -14.81
C ALA A 131 -6.48 -10.21 -15.26
N ASN A 132 -5.24 -9.96 -14.82
CA ASN A 132 -4.10 -10.81 -15.13
C ASN A 132 -4.21 -12.16 -14.41
N GLU A 133 -4.62 -12.19 -13.14
CA GLU A 133 -4.84 -13.43 -12.39
C GLU A 133 -5.93 -14.30 -13.03
N LEU A 134 -7.03 -13.69 -13.47
CA LEU A 134 -8.08 -14.39 -14.20
C LEU A 134 -7.59 -14.94 -15.54
N ALA A 135 -6.75 -14.19 -16.26
CA ALA A 135 -6.17 -14.65 -17.52
C ALA A 135 -5.20 -15.81 -17.31
N GLU A 136 -4.33 -15.72 -16.31
CA GLU A 136 -3.41 -16.79 -15.91
C GLU A 136 -4.19 -18.05 -15.53
N ALA A 137 -5.22 -17.92 -14.68
CA ALA A 137 -6.06 -19.06 -14.28
C ALA A 137 -6.86 -19.67 -15.45
N ALA A 138 -7.29 -18.86 -16.41
CA ALA A 138 -8.11 -19.32 -17.53
C ALA A 138 -7.30 -19.92 -18.69
N CYS A 139 -6.11 -19.39 -18.98
CA CYS A 139 -5.34 -19.76 -20.17
C CYS A 139 -3.81 -19.80 -19.99
N GLY A 140 -3.29 -19.59 -18.78
CA GLY A 140 -1.84 -19.60 -18.51
C GLY A 140 -1.08 -18.41 -19.09
N HIS A 141 -1.80 -17.32 -19.42
CA HIS A 141 -1.22 -16.12 -20.00
C HIS A 141 -1.74 -14.86 -19.29
N ALA A 142 -1.07 -14.46 -18.21
CA ALA A 142 -1.41 -13.29 -17.40
C ALA A 142 -1.61 -11.98 -18.20
N SER A 143 -0.91 -11.79 -19.33
CA SER A 143 -1.04 -10.57 -20.13
C SER A 143 -2.25 -10.57 -21.06
N TRP A 144 -2.86 -11.72 -21.31
CA TRP A 144 -3.95 -11.86 -22.27
C TRP A 144 -5.23 -11.21 -21.78
N ARG A 145 -6.05 -10.74 -22.73
CA ARG A 145 -7.30 -10.06 -22.43
C ARG A 145 -8.48 -10.75 -23.04
N LYS A 146 -9.60 -10.69 -22.33
CA LYS A 146 -10.86 -11.29 -22.74
C LYS A 146 -11.57 -10.37 -23.73
N CYS A 147 -11.95 -10.91 -24.89
CA CYS A 147 -12.77 -10.20 -25.85
C CYS A 147 -14.20 -10.01 -25.31
N LEU A 148 -14.71 -8.78 -25.38
CA LEU A 148 -16.07 -8.44 -24.90
C LEU A 148 -17.19 -9.15 -25.67
N TYR A 149 -16.95 -9.58 -26.92
CA TYR A 149 -17.97 -10.18 -27.78
C TYR A 149 -17.93 -11.71 -27.77
N CYS A 150 -16.75 -12.32 -27.98
CA CYS A 150 -16.63 -13.78 -28.05
C CYS A 150 -16.15 -14.42 -26.74
N HIS A 151 -15.79 -13.61 -25.74
CA HIS A 151 -15.35 -14.06 -24.42
C HIS A 151 -14.10 -14.96 -24.39
N THR A 152 -13.37 -15.08 -25.51
CA THR A 152 -12.08 -15.75 -25.56
C THR A 152 -10.95 -14.82 -25.11
N TYR A 153 -9.93 -15.41 -24.50
CA TYR A 153 -8.67 -14.71 -24.20
C TYR A 153 -7.78 -14.74 -25.43
N ASP A 154 -7.10 -13.63 -25.69
CA ASP A 154 -6.11 -13.53 -26.77
C ASP A 154 -5.03 -12.52 -26.40
N ALA A 155 -3.95 -12.55 -27.16
CA ALA A 155 -2.81 -11.65 -26.99
C ALA A 155 -3.26 -10.19 -27.18
N PRO A 156 -2.82 -9.24 -26.34
CA PRO A 156 -3.21 -7.82 -26.43
C PRO A 156 -2.99 -7.21 -27.81
N GLU A 157 -1.99 -7.66 -28.55
CA GLU A 157 -1.64 -7.19 -29.90
C GLU A 157 -2.72 -7.55 -30.94
N ARG A 158 -3.54 -8.57 -30.67
CA ARG A 158 -4.65 -9.03 -31.53
C ARG A 158 -6.00 -8.44 -31.11
N LEU A 159 -6.02 -7.65 -30.04
CA LEU A 159 -7.22 -7.04 -29.48
C LEU A 159 -7.15 -5.51 -29.62
N THR A 160 -8.32 -4.91 -29.78
CA THR A 160 -8.49 -3.46 -29.68
C THR A 160 -8.90 -3.11 -28.26
N HIS A 161 -8.18 -2.18 -27.63
CA HIS A 161 -8.46 -1.69 -26.28
C HIS A 161 -9.44 -0.51 -26.29
N ILE A 162 -10.37 -0.50 -25.35
CA ILE A 162 -11.32 0.60 -25.14
C ILE A 162 -10.86 1.38 -23.90
N ALA A 163 -10.32 2.58 -24.09
CA ALA A 163 -9.81 3.40 -23.00
C ALA A 163 -10.90 3.79 -21.97
N SER A 164 -12.14 3.99 -22.40
CA SER A 164 -13.24 4.42 -21.52
C SER A 164 -13.71 3.33 -20.56
N THR A 165 -13.85 2.10 -21.03
CA THR A 165 -14.34 0.97 -20.23
C THR A 165 -13.24 0.02 -19.77
N GLN A 166 -12.00 0.25 -20.21
CA GLN A 166 -10.86 -0.67 -20.06
C GLN A 166 -11.12 -2.06 -20.66
N GLY A 167 -12.08 -2.15 -21.58
CA GLY A 167 -12.44 -3.39 -22.27
C GLY A 167 -11.49 -3.71 -23.42
N SER A 168 -11.58 -4.93 -23.95
CA SER A 168 -10.79 -5.37 -25.10
C SER A 168 -11.65 -6.21 -26.05
N TYR A 169 -11.41 -6.14 -27.35
CA TYR A 169 -12.21 -6.89 -28.33
C TYR A 169 -11.48 -7.14 -29.65
N HIS A 170 -11.83 -8.21 -30.36
CA HIS A 170 -11.37 -8.41 -31.74
C HIS A 170 -12.16 -7.52 -32.70
N LYS A 171 -11.46 -6.83 -33.62
CA LYS A 171 -12.11 -6.01 -34.66
C LYS A 171 -13.16 -6.79 -35.46
N ALA A 172 -12.87 -8.04 -35.78
CA ALA A 172 -13.78 -8.95 -36.48
C ALA A 172 -15.06 -9.22 -35.68
N CYS A 173 -14.96 -9.43 -34.36
CA CYS A 173 -16.12 -9.68 -33.51
C CYS A 173 -17.02 -8.44 -33.39
N ALA A 174 -16.44 -7.24 -33.24
CA ALA A 174 -17.22 -6.01 -33.25
C ALA A 174 -17.96 -5.83 -34.58
N ALA A 175 -17.30 -6.06 -35.71
CA ALA A 175 -17.93 -5.98 -37.03
C ALA A 175 -19.07 -6.99 -37.19
N ALA A 176 -18.89 -8.24 -36.74
CA ALA A 176 -19.92 -9.26 -36.75
C ALA A 176 -21.13 -8.85 -35.91
N TYR A 177 -20.90 -8.32 -34.70
CA TYR A 177 -21.95 -7.83 -33.81
C TYR A 177 -22.77 -6.70 -34.44
N GLN A 178 -22.12 -5.69 -35.04
CA GLN A 178 -22.83 -4.58 -35.67
C GLN A 178 -23.66 -5.03 -36.89
N ARG A 179 -23.14 -5.96 -37.70
CA ARG A 179 -23.90 -6.54 -38.83
C ARG A 179 -25.13 -7.29 -38.37
N ALA A 180 -25.02 -8.09 -37.31
CA ALA A 180 -26.15 -8.81 -36.73
C ALA A 180 -27.21 -7.83 -36.20
N ARG A 181 -26.78 -6.81 -35.46
CA ARG A 181 -27.68 -5.77 -34.92
C ARG A 181 -28.44 -5.02 -36.01
N HIS A 182 -27.75 -4.59 -37.07
CA HIS A 182 -28.41 -3.90 -38.19
C HIS A 182 -29.41 -4.80 -38.91
N ARG A 183 -29.11 -6.10 -39.06
CA ARG A 183 -30.05 -7.07 -39.64
C ARG A 183 -31.32 -7.20 -38.80
N SER A 184 -31.20 -7.29 -37.47
CA SER A 184 -32.36 -7.36 -36.57
C SER A 184 -33.23 -6.11 -36.68
N ILE A 185 -32.62 -4.92 -36.66
CA ILE A 185 -33.34 -3.64 -36.77
C ILE A 185 -34.08 -3.50 -38.11
N ASN A 186 -33.47 -3.93 -39.21
CA ASN A 186 -34.11 -3.86 -40.52
C ASN A 186 -35.27 -4.85 -40.64
N ASN A 187 -35.10 -6.07 -40.10
CA ASN A 187 -36.16 -7.08 -40.08
C ASN A 187 -37.36 -6.63 -39.22
N GLU A 188 -37.13 -5.97 -38.09
CA GLU A 188 -38.19 -5.39 -37.26
C GLU A 188 -38.98 -4.29 -38.00
N LYS A 189 -38.30 -3.46 -38.79
CA LYS A 189 -38.95 -2.42 -39.60
C LYS A 189 -39.84 -3.00 -40.69
N GLU A 190 -39.36 -4.03 -41.39
CA GLU A 190 -40.12 -4.71 -42.45
C GLU A 190 -41.38 -5.40 -41.93
N ILE A 191 -41.37 -5.91 -40.69
CA ILE A 191 -42.55 -6.54 -40.05
C ILE A 191 -43.61 -5.49 -39.64
N THR A 192 -43.20 -4.24 -39.40
CA THR A 192 -44.09 -3.14 -38.95
C THR A 192 -44.66 -2.28 -40.10
N THR A 193 -44.33 -2.60 -41.35
CA THR A 193 -44.84 -1.95 -42.58
C THR A 193 -45.75 -2.88 -43.36
#